data_AF-A0AAW7P1F6-F1
#
_entry.id   AF-A0AAW7P1F6-F1
#
_cell.length_a   1.000
_cell.length_b   1.000
_cell.length_c   1.000
_cell.angle_alpha   90.00
_cell.angle_beta   90.00
_cell.angle_gamma   90.00
#
_symmetry.space_group_name_H-M   'P 1'
#
loop_
_entity.id
_entity.type
_entity.pdbx_description
1 polymer ?
#
loop_
_entity_poly.entity_id
_entity_poly.type
_entity_poly.pdbx_seq_one_letter_code
_entity_poly.pdbx_strand_id
1 'polypeptide(L)'
;MKLSEIVEQLEKHPDLHLYLDKILKKNKKTQASYLESLNHLAYLLYLNGQEEIAKELLDSIIQVPFEGNYNTWTFVDSSLVLLAYLEREAENKVFDYKKILLSPLEQGEESTQKIRRRVHQRFLNGDSLDQKLAKIEHSLSLESEMERRLLYLTDLLKIYLFITELTCEKTDIQAKIEENTEILKKYIKEHEIYSLFPFKG
;
A
#
# COMPACT_ATOMS: atom_id res chain seq x y z
N MET A 1 16.38 2.69 8.24
CA MET A 1 16.82 1.38 8.78
C MET A 1 16.85 0.36 7.66
N LYS A 2 17.67 -0.69 7.79
CA LYS A 2 17.62 -1.82 6.85
C LYS A 2 16.39 -2.68 7.14
N LEU A 3 15.83 -3.34 6.12
CA LEU A 3 14.69 -4.25 6.30
C LEU A 3 14.96 -5.33 7.35
N SER A 4 16.18 -5.88 7.39
CA SER A 4 16.54 -6.91 8.37
C SER A 4 16.39 -6.43 9.81
N GLU A 5 16.81 -5.18 10.09
CA GLU A 5 16.70 -4.58 11.43
C GLU A 5 15.23 -4.36 11.82
N ILE A 6 14.40 -3.94 10.86
CA ILE A 6 12.95 -3.77 11.05
C ILE A 6 12.30 -5.12 11.36
N VAL A 7 12.62 -6.16 10.60
CA VAL A 7 12.06 -7.50 10.81
C VAL A 7 12.43 -8.04 12.19
N GLU A 8 13.67 -7.91 12.63
CA GLU A 8 14.09 -8.33 13.97
C GLU A 8 13.32 -7.63 15.10
N GLN A 9 12.87 -6.39 14.89
CA GLN A 9 12.03 -5.67 15.84
C GLN A 9 10.58 -6.16 15.79
N LEU A 10 10.03 -6.34 14.59
CA LEU A 10 8.67 -6.82 14.39
C LEU A 10 8.46 -8.26 14.91
N GLU A 11 9.47 -9.12 14.81
CA GLU A 11 9.44 -10.49 15.37
C GLU A 11 9.39 -10.52 16.90
N LYS A 12 9.77 -9.42 17.57
CA LYS A 12 9.66 -9.26 19.03
C LYS A 12 8.36 -8.61 19.47
N HIS A 13 7.53 -8.16 18.52
CA HIS A 13 6.28 -7.48 18.81
C HIS A 13 5.23 -8.47 19.34
N PRO A 14 4.51 -8.15 20.43
CA PRO A 14 3.58 -9.10 21.07
C PRO A 14 2.49 -9.62 20.13
N ASP A 15 1.95 -8.79 19.23
CA ASP A 15 0.89 -9.22 18.32
C ASP A 15 1.36 -9.51 16.88
N LEU A 16 2.21 -8.64 16.30
CA LEU A 16 2.66 -8.78 14.91
C LEU A 16 3.41 -10.08 14.62
N HIS A 17 4.18 -10.62 15.57
CA HIS A 17 4.95 -11.85 15.34
C HIS A 17 4.05 -13.03 14.93
N LEU A 18 2.82 -13.11 15.46
CA LEU A 18 1.84 -14.16 15.15
C LEU A 18 1.43 -14.14 13.68
N TYR A 19 1.34 -12.95 13.08
CA TYR A 19 1.07 -12.78 11.66
C TYR A 19 2.32 -13.06 10.83
N LEU A 20 3.47 -12.55 11.25
CA LEU A 20 4.74 -12.76 10.55
C LEU A 20 5.07 -14.25 10.41
N ASP A 21 4.84 -15.05 11.44
CA ASP A 21 5.09 -16.50 11.42
C ASP A 21 4.25 -17.25 10.39
N LYS A 22 3.07 -16.71 10.05
CA LYS A 22 2.16 -17.30 9.06
C LYS A 22 2.49 -16.91 7.62
N ILE A 23 3.29 -15.87 7.39
CA ILE A 23 3.73 -15.49 6.04
C ILE A 23 4.50 -16.66 5.42
N LEU A 24 4.12 -17.07 4.21
CA LEU A 24 4.79 -18.18 3.52
C LEU A 24 6.28 -17.89 3.34
N LYS A 25 7.14 -18.88 3.63
CA LYS A 25 8.60 -18.76 3.51
C LYS A 25 9.05 -18.25 2.13
N LYS A 26 8.33 -18.63 1.05
CA LYS A 26 8.61 -18.16 -0.31
C LYS A 26 8.49 -16.64 -0.47
N ASN A 27 7.59 -16.03 0.29
CA ASN A 27 7.31 -14.60 0.26
C ASN A 27 8.33 -13.79 1.10
N LYS A 28 9.09 -14.45 1.99
CA LYS A 28 10.17 -13.83 2.80
C LYS A 28 11.56 -13.86 2.13
N LYS A 29 11.70 -14.42 0.92
CA LYS A 29 13.02 -14.74 0.32
C LYS A 29 13.86 -13.53 -0.07
N THR A 30 13.22 -12.47 -0.55
CA THR A 30 13.91 -11.28 -1.06
C THR A 30 13.42 -10.05 -0.33
N GLN A 31 14.22 -8.98 -0.31
CA GLN A 31 13.81 -7.70 0.27
C GLN A 31 12.50 -7.18 -0.36
N ALA A 32 12.37 -7.29 -1.68
CA ALA A 32 11.18 -6.85 -2.40
C ALA A 32 9.94 -7.69 -2.01
N SER A 33 10.04 -9.01 -2.10
CA SER A 33 8.90 -9.90 -1.78
C SER A 33 8.48 -9.81 -0.31
N TYR A 34 9.43 -9.58 0.60
CA TYR A 34 9.10 -9.46 2.01
C TYR A 34 8.47 -8.09 2.32
N LEU A 35 8.99 -7.00 1.74
CA LEU A 35 8.32 -5.69 1.83
C LEU A 35 6.90 -5.73 1.25
N GLU A 36 6.71 -6.41 0.12
CA GLU A 36 5.38 -6.66 -0.45
C GLU A 36 4.47 -7.37 0.54
N SER A 37 4.97 -8.41 1.19
CA SER A 37 4.23 -9.18 2.19
C SER A 37 3.84 -8.34 3.41
N LEU A 38 4.78 -7.52 3.93
CA LEU A 38 4.52 -6.63 5.06
C LEU A 38 3.52 -5.54 4.69
N ASN A 39 3.64 -4.97 3.49
CA ASN A 39 2.68 -3.99 2.97
C ASN A 39 1.27 -4.60 2.85
N HIS A 40 1.13 -5.76 2.22
CA HIS A 40 -0.16 -6.44 2.10
C HIS A 40 -0.74 -6.80 3.47
N LEU A 41 0.10 -7.28 4.39
CA LEU A 41 -0.31 -7.55 5.77
C LEU A 41 -0.88 -6.29 6.44
N ALA A 42 -0.24 -5.12 6.30
CA ALA A 42 -0.75 -3.87 6.86
C ALA A 42 -2.14 -3.50 6.33
N TYR A 43 -2.36 -3.66 5.02
CA TYR A 43 -3.70 -3.46 4.44
C TYR A 43 -4.71 -4.47 4.97
N LEU A 44 -4.36 -5.74 5.06
CA LEU A 44 -5.24 -6.77 5.60
C LEU A 44 -5.60 -6.53 7.07
N LEU A 45 -4.64 -6.09 7.90
CA LEU A 45 -4.87 -5.72 9.28
C LEU A 45 -5.85 -4.54 9.39
N TYR A 46 -5.63 -3.48 8.60
CA TYR A 46 -6.55 -2.33 8.53
C TYR A 46 -7.97 -2.78 8.13
N LEU A 47 -8.08 -3.57 7.07
CA LEU A 47 -9.37 -4.07 6.59
C LEU A 47 -10.05 -5.01 7.61
N ASN A 48 -9.27 -5.76 8.39
CA ASN A 48 -9.78 -6.60 9.47
C ASN A 48 -10.09 -5.82 10.77
N GLY A 49 -10.04 -4.49 10.74
CA GLY A 49 -10.35 -3.64 11.89
C GLY A 49 -9.23 -3.54 12.94
N GLN A 50 -8.02 -4.00 12.64
CA GLN A 50 -6.84 -3.92 13.50
C GLN A 50 -5.99 -2.70 13.16
N GLU A 51 -6.60 -1.51 13.21
CA GLU A 51 -5.98 -0.28 12.73
C GLU A 51 -4.68 0.08 13.46
N GLU A 52 -4.65 -0.07 14.79
CA GLU A 52 -3.46 0.28 15.58
C GLU A 52 -2.26 -0.65 15.28
N ILE A 53 -2.50 -1.96 15.18
CA ILE A 53 -1.48 -2.94 14.78
C ILE A 53 -1.01 -2.66 13.34
N ALA A 54 -1.92 -2.26 12.45
CA ALA A 54 -1.56 -1.85 11.10
C ALA A 54 -0.65 -0.61 11.11
N LYS A 55 -0.97 0.42 11.91
CA LYS A 55 -0.13 1.62 12.05
C LYS A 55 1.27 1.30 12.58
N GLU A 56 1.40 0.48 13.62
CA GLU A 56 2.70 0.07 14.17
C GLU A 56 3.58 -0.65 13.12
N LEU A 57 2.97 -1.53 12.31
CA LEU A 57 3.64 -2.18 11.21
C LEU A 57 4.04 -1.16 10.11
N LEU A 58 3.16 -0.24 9.77
CA LEU A 58 3.42 0.81 8.77
C LEU A 58 4.57 1.71 9.24
N ASP A 59 4.55 2.21 10.47
CA ASP A 59 5.61 3.03 11.09
C ASP A 59 6.97 2.33 11.03
N SER A 60 6.99 1.00 11.08
CA SER A 60 8.20 0.21 10.91
C SER A 60 8.64 0.14 9.44
N ILE A 61 7.73 -0.14 8.51
CA ILE A 61 8.02 -0.26 7.07
C ILE A 61 8.56 1.06 6.49
N ILE A 62 7.97 2.21 6.87
CA ILE A 62 8.32 3.52 6.28
C ILE A 62 9.74 3.99 6.62
N GLN A 63 10.41 3.34 7.58
CA GLN A 63 11.79 3.63 7.94
C GLN A 63 12.81 3.08 6.92
N VAL A 64 12.37 2.28 5.94
CA VAL A 64 13.22 1.82 4.84
C VAL A 64 13.43 2.98 3.84
N PRO A 65 14.66 3.49 3.67
CA PRO A 65 14.92 4.62 2.80
C PRO A 65 14.80 4.24 1.32
N PHE A 66 14.61 5.24 0.46
CA PHE A 66 14.72 5.06 -0.98
C PHE A 66 16.20 5.00 -1.40
N GLU A 67 16.62 3.87 -1.97
CA GLU A 67 18.00 3.63 -2.43
C GLU A 67 18.10 3.56 -3.97
N GLY A 68 17.21 4.25 -4.70
CA GLY A 68 17.22 4.31 -6.16
C GLY A 68 16.46 3.19 -6.87
N ASN A 69 15.90 2.21 -6.14
CA ASN A 69 15.15 1.09 -6.70
C ASN A 69 13.64 1.21 -6.44
N TYR A 70 12.89 1.69 -7.43
CA TYR A 70 11.43 1.82 -7.35
C TYR A 70 10.70 0.49 -7.23
N ASN A 71 11.22 -0.60 -7.80
CA ASN A 71 10.56 -1.90 -7.75
C ASN A 71 10.49 -2.44 -6.31
N THR A 72 11.49 -2.13 -5.49
CA THR A 72 11.50 -2.50 -4.07
C THR A 72 10.77 -1.45 -3.23
N TRP A 73 11.00 -0.17 -3.51
CA TRP A 73 10.47 0.92 -2.68
C TRP A 73 8.97 1.19 -2.91
N THR A 74 8.37 0.67 -3.99
CA THR A 74 6.91 0.80 -4.23
C THR A 74 6.05 0.29 -3.07
N PHE A 75 6.53 -0.69 -2.30
CA PHE A 75 5.82 -1.22 -1.14
C PHE A 75 5.95 -0.29 0.07
N VAL A 76 7.07 0.41 0.21
CA VAL A 76 7.26 1.48 1.21
C VAL A 76 6.38 2.69 0.85
N ASP A 77 6.35 3.08 -0.43
CA ASP A 77 5.46 4.12 -0.97
C ASP A 77 3.98 3.79 -0.68
N SER A 78 3.53 2.57 -0.99
CA SER A 78 2.18 2.11 -0.68
C SER A 78 1.87 2.11 0.82
N SER A 79 2.84 1.76 1.67
CA SER A 79 2.70 1.81 3.13
C SER A 79 2.59 3.25 3.64
N LEU A 80 3.41 4.17 3.14
CA LEU A 80 3.30 5.61 3.45
C LEU A 80 1.92 6.16 3.08
N VAL A 81 1.37 5.74 1.93
CA VAL A 81 0.03 6.14 1.49
C VAL A 81 -1.05 5.65 2.45
N LEU A 82 -1.01 4.38 2.86
CA LEU A 82 -1.99 3.85 3.82
C LEU A 82 -1.87 4.57 5.16
N LEU A 83 -0.66 4.77 5.67
CA LEU A 83 -0.45 5.48 6.94
C LEU A 83 -0.98 6.91 6.88
N ALA A 84 -0.71 7.64 5.78
CA ALA A 84 -1.22 8.99 5.57
C ALA A 84 -2.76 9.02 5.51
N TYR A 85 -3.39 7.98 4.97
CA TYR A 85 -4.85 7.85 4.97
C TYR A 85 -5.42 7.58 6.37
N LEU A 86 -4.76 6.73 7.16
CA LEU A 86 -5.16 6.45 8.55
C LEU A 86 -4.95 7.65 9.47
N GLU A 87 -3.92 8.44 9.22
CA GLU A 87 -3.60 9.66 9.97
C GLU A 87 -4.09 10.95 9.29
N ARG A 88 -5.09 10.86 8.40
CA ARG A 88 -5.56 12.00 7.57
C ARG A 88 -6.02 13.23 8.36
N GLU A 89 -6.41 13.06 9.62
CA GLU A 89 -6.80 14.17 10.51
C GLU A 89 -5.58 14.92 11.10
N ALA A 90 -4.38 14.33 11.06
CA ALA A 90 -3.13 14.92 11.53
C ALA A 90 -2.39 15.61 10.36
N GLU A 91 -2.88 16.77 9.93
CA GLU A 91 -2.39 17.47 8.73
C GLU A 91 -0.86 17.65 8.66
N ASN A 92 -0.22 17.92 9.79
CA ASN A 92 1.24 18.09 9.86
C ASN A 92 1.98 16.78 9.53
N LYS A 93 1.52 15.64 10.05
CA LYS A 93 2.11 14.33 9.73
C LYS A 93 1.89 13.97 8.26
N VAL A 94 0.67 14.15 7.76
CA VAL A 94 0.32 13.89 6.35
C VAL A 94 1.19 14.72 5.41
N PHE A 95 1.44 16.00 5.74
CA PHE A 95 2.31 16.86 4.98
C PHE A 95 3.75 16.33 4.90
N ASP A 96 4.29 15.82 6.01
CA ASP A 96 5.62 15.23 6.03
C ASP A 96 5.69 13.91 5.26
N TYR A 97 4.65 13.06 5.33
CA TYR A 97 4.56 11.85 4.51
C TYR A 97 4.52 12.16 3.01
N LYS A 98 3.78 13.20 2.60
CA LYS A 98 3.77 13.67 1.20
C LYS A 98 5.16 14.09 0.74
N LYS A 99 5.93 14.81 1.56
CA LYS A 99 7.32 15.17 1.21
C LYS A 99 8.19 13.93 0.98
N ILE A 100 8.06 12.92 1.86
CA ILE A 100 8.80 11.65 1.71
C ILE A 100 8.42 10.98 0.39
N LEU A 101 7.13 10.88 0.07
CA LEU A 101 6.60 10.29 -1.16
C LEU A 101 7.08 11.02 -2.43
N LEU A 102 7.22 12.35 -2.39
CA LEU A 102 7.67 13.14 -3.53
C LEU A 102 9.20 13.16 -3.67
N SER A 103 9.95 12.90 -2.60
CA SER A 103 11.42 12.99 -2.60
C SER A 103 12.13 12.15 -3.69
N PRO A 104 11.68 10.94 -4.07
CA PRO A 104 12.32 10.18 -5.15
C PRO A 104 12.18 10.86 -6.53
N LEU A 105 11.12 11.66 -6.74
CA LEU A 105 10.89 12.36 -8.01
C LEU A 105 11.96 13.42 -8.29
N GLU A 106 12.60 13.92 -7.24
CA GLU A 106 13.59 15.00 -7.25
C GLU A 106 15.04 14.49 -7.36
N GLN A 107 15.25 13.16 -7.36
CA GLN A 107 16.60 12.59 -7.46
C GLN A 107 17.07 12.43 -8.91
N GLY A 108 18.36 12.67 -9.15
CA GLY A 108 19.01 12.51 -10.45
C GLY A 108 18.98 13.77 -11.31
N GLU A 109 19.31 13.63 -12.60
CA GLU A 109 19.35 14.75 -13.55
C GLU A 109 17.96 15.30 -13.89
N GLU A 110 17.91 16.57 -14.33
CA GLU A 110 16.66 17.27 -14.66
C GLU A 110 15.78 16.50 -15.67
N SER A 111 16.40 15.84 -16.67
CA SER A 111 15.70 14.99 -17.65
C SER A 111 15.01 13.79 -16.98
N THR A 112 15.67 13.16 -16.02
CA THR A 112 15.16 12.03 -15.24
C THR A 112 14.03 12.48 -14.32
N GLN A 113 14.19 13.61 -13.64
CA GLN A 113 13.15 14.20 -12.79
C GLN A 113 11.88 14.51 -13.60
N LYS A 114 12.02 15.11 -14.80
CA LYS A 114 10.90 15.39 -15.71
C LYS A 114 10.13 14.11 -16.09
N ILE A 115 10.83 13.02 -16.39
CA ILE A 115 10.20 11.72 -16.69
C ILE A 115 9.44 11.20 -15.47
N ARG A 116 10.06 11.22 -14.30
CA ARG A 116 9.44 10.74 -13.04
C ARG A 116 8.19 11.52 -12.68
N ARG A 117 8.24 12.86 -12.72
CA ARG A 117 7.08 13.72 -12.49
C ARG A 117 5.95 13.44 -13.50
N ARG A 118 6.28 13.20 -14.78
CA ARG A 118 5.27 12.83 -15.79
C ARG A 118 4.62 11.46 -15.50
N VAL A 119 5.42 10.47 -15.09
CA VAL A 119 4.87 9.15 -14.68
C VAL A 119 3.96 9.31 -13.47
N HIS A 120 4.39 10.07 -12.46
CA HIS A 120 3.60 10.35 -11.28
C HIS A 120 2.28 11.06 -11.61
N GLN A 121 2.31 12.10 -12.46
CA GLN A 121 1.09 12.81 -12.87
C GLN A 121 0.10 11.90 -13.60
N ARG A 122 0.57 11.04 -14.52
CA ARG A 122 -0.31 10.07 -15.21
C ARG A 122 -0.97 9.10 -14.24
N PHE A 123 -0.21 8.64 -13.25
CA PHE A 123 -0.76 7.81 -12.19
C PHE A 123 -1.85 8.57 -11.41
N LEU A 124 -1.58 9.81 -11.00
CA LEU A 124 -2.55 10.60 -10.24
C LEU A 124 -3.80 10.94 -11.08
N ASN A 125 -3.65 11.17 -12.39
CA ASN A 125 -4.77 11.38 -13.30
C ASN A 125 -5.69 10.14 -13.45
N GLY A 126 -5.28 9.00 -12.90
CA GLY A 126 -6.07 7.77 -12.93
C GLY A 126 -5.99 7.01 -14.25
N ASP A 127 -4.99 7.27 -15.10
CA ASP A 127 -4.85 6.70 -16.45
C ASP A 127 -4.92 5.15 -16.46
N SER A 128 -4.60 4.48 -15.34
CA SER A 128 -4.63 3.01 -15.21
C SER A 128 -5.84 2.44 -14.47
N LEU A 129 -6.74 3.27 -13.93
CA LEU A 129 -7.85 2.80 -13.09
C LEU A 129 -8.81 1.90 -13.85
N ASP A 130 -9.23 2.30 -15.05
CA ASP A 130 -10.16 1.51 -15.88
C ASP A 130 -9.57 0.14 -16.25
N GLN A 131 -8.26 0.09 -16.54
CA GLN A 131 -7.58 -1.16 -16.80
C GLN A 131 -7.56 -2.08 -15.57
N LYS A 132 -7.40 -1.52 -14.37
CA LYS A 132 -7.43 -2.29 -13.12
C LYS A 132 -8.84 -2.79 -12.82
N LEU A 133 -9.87 -1.97 -13.03
CA LEU A 133 -11.27 -2.38 -12.91
C LEU A 133 -11.63 -3.53 -13.86
N ALA A 134 -11.27 -3.43 -15.14
CA ALA A 134 -11.50 -4.51 -16.10
C ALA A 134 -10.83 -5.83 -15.66
N LYS A 135 -9.63 -5.76 -15.05
CA LYS A 135 -8.95 -6.94 -14.51
C LYS A 135 -9.68 -7.53 -13.30
N ILE A 136 -10.30 -6.71 -12.46
CA ILE A 136 -11.14 -7.16 -11.35
C ILE A 136 -12.36 -7.91 -11.91
N GLU A 137 -13.10 -7.29 -12.84
CA GLU A 137 -14.31 -7.87 -13.47
C GLU A 137 -14.04 -9.19 -14.20
N HIS A 138 -12.86 -9.36 -14.79
CA HIS A 138 -12.45 -10.57 -15.50
C HIS A 138 -11.68 -11.57 -14.62
N SER A 139 -11.74 -11.45 -13.29
CA SER A 139 -11.07 -12.39 -12.39
C SER A 139 -11.67 -13.79 -12.48
N LEU A 140 -10.80 -14.80 -12.52
CA LEU A 140 -11.20 -16.21 -12.67
C LEU A 140 -11.62 -16.86 -11.35
N SER A 141 -11.34 -16.21 -10.22
CA SER A 141 -11.71 -16.67 -8.88
C SER A 141 -11.96 -15.47 -7.97
N LEU A 142 -12.76 -15.69 -6.94
CA LEU A 142 -13.04 -14.68 -5.91
C LEU A 142 -11.75 -14.22 -5.21
N GLU A 143 -10.82 -15.14 -4.95
CA GLU A 143 -9.51 -14.81 -4.37
C GLU A 143 -8.71 -13.87 -5.29
N SER A 144 -8.62 -14.19 -6.59
CA SER A 144 -7.93 -13.32 -7.55
C SER A 144 -8.60 -11.95 -7.69
N GLU A 145 -9.93 -11.91 -7.60
CA GLU A 145 -10.68 -10.65 -7.56
C GLU A 145 -10.25 -9.81 -6.35
N MET A 146 -10.21 -10.41 -5.16
CA MET A 146 -9.86 -9.71 -3.92
C MET A 146 -8.41 -9.22 -3.90
N GLU A 147 -7.47 -10.01 -4.41
CA GLU A 147 -6.07 -9.56 -4.56
C GLU A 147 -5.98 -8.35 -5.49
N ARG A 148 -6.72 -8.36 -6.61
CA ARG A 148 -6.75 -7.20 -7.53
C ARG A 148 -7.45 -6.00 -6.91
N ARG A 149 -8.51 -6.20 -6.13
CA ARG A 149 -9.18 -5.13 -5.39
C ARG A 149 -8.26 -4.50 -4.34
N LEU A 150 -7.39 -5.28 -3.70
CA LEU A 150 -6.39 -4.75 -2.77
C LEU A 150 -5.41 -3.82 -3.50
N LEU A 151 -4.89 -4.25 -4.65
CA LEU A 151 -4.03 -3.43 -5.52
C LEU A 151 -4.75 -2.22 -6.15
N TYR A 152 -6.07 -2.27 -6.23
CA TYR A 152 -6.88 -1.15 -6.70
C TYR A 152 -7.09 -0.14 -5.56
N LEU A 153 -7.33 -0.62 -4.33
CA LEU A 153 -7.41 0.22 -3.14
C LEU A 153 -6.11 1.02 -2.94
N THR A 154 -4.95 0.39 -3.09
CA THR A 154 -3.66 1.09 -2.96
C THR A 154 -3.54 2.29 -3.89
N ASP A 155 -4.02 2.14 -5.13
CA ASP A 155 -3.98 3.23 -6.11
C ASP A 155 -4.98 4.33 -5.77
N LEU A 156 -6.21 3.95 -5.43
CA LEU A 156 -7.25 4.90 -5.05
C LEU A 156 -6.82 5.74 -3.85
N LEU A 157 -6.24 5.13 -2.82
CA LEU A 157 -5.75 5.86 -1.64
C LEU A 157 -4.65 6.85 -2.01
N LYS A 158 -3.75 6.48 -2.94
CA LYS A 158 -2.68 7.39 -3.39
C LYS A 158 -3.25 8.56 -4.19
N ILE A 159 -4.19 8.31 -5.10
CA ILE A 159 -4.89 9.37 -5.84
C ILE A 159 -5.63 10.30 -4.87
N TYR A 160 -6.34 9.74 -3.90
CA TYR A 160 -7.04 10.50 -2.86
C TYR A 160 -6.09 11.39 -2.05
N LEU A 161 -4.92 10.86 -1.65
CA LEU A 161 -3.92 11.61 -0.90
C LEU A 161 -3.48 12.88 -1.63
N PHE A 162 -3.35 12.84 -2.96
CA PHE A 162 -2.93 13.97 -3.80
C PHE A 162 -4.11 14.63 -4.54
N ILE A 163 -5.35 14.41 -4.12
CA ILE A 163 -6.53 14.83 -4.91
C ILE A 163 -6.67 16.35 -5.08
N THR A 164 -6.14 17.12 -4.14
CA THR A 164 -6.08 18.59 -4.26
C THR A 164 -5.18 19.07 -5.41
N GLU A 165 -4.36 18.18 -5.97
CA GLU A 165 -3.42 18.44 -7.06
C GLU A 165 -3.99 17.95 -8.41
N LEU A 166 -5.26 17.50 -8.44
CA LEU A 166 -5.90 16.87 -9.59
C LEU A 166 -7.14 17.60 -10.09
N THR A 167 -7.51 17.26 -11.33
CA THR A 167 -8.74 17.69 -12.00
C THR A 167 -9.90 16.72 -11.81
N CYS A 168 -9.68 15.55 -11.18
CA CYS A 168 -10.72 14.55 -10.95
C CYS A 168 -11.67 14.97 -9.81
N GLU A 169 -12.94 14.54 -9.89
CA GLU A 169 -13.91 14.85 -8.85
C GLU A 169 -13.60 14.05 -7.58
N LYS A 170 -13.25 14.74 -6.48
CA LYS A 170 -12.92 14.15 -5.18
C LYS A 170 -13.97 13.13 -4.69
N THR A 171 -15.24 13.40 -4.98
CA THR A 171 -16.38 12.56 -4.62
C THR A 171 -16.38 11.21 -5.32
N ASP A 172 -15.91 11.11 -6.57
CA ASP A 172 -15.84 9.85 -7.31
C ASP A 172 -14.77 8.90 -6.73
N ILE A 173 -13.56 9.42 -6.47
CA ILE A 173 -12.48 8.63 -5.88
C ILE A 173 -12.85 8.15 -4.46
N GLN A 174 -13.48 9.01 -3.66
CA GLN A 174 -13.92 8.63 -2.33
C GLN A 174 -14.97 7.51 -2.37
N ALA A 175 -15.98 7.61 -3.24
CA ALA A 175 -16.99 6.55 -3.39
C ALA A 175 -16.36 5.21 -3.80
N LYS A 176 -15.39 5.23 -4.74
CA LYS A 176 -14.63 4.03 -5.15
C LYS A 176 -13.82 3.42 -4.00
N ILE A 177 -13.25 4.24 -3.11
CA ILE A 177 -12.54 3.76 -1.91
C ILE A 177 -13.52 3.07 -0.96
N GLU A 178 -14.65 3.71 -0.67
CA GLU A 178 -15.66 3.20 0.25
C GLU A 178 -16.21 1.86 -0.24
N GLU A 179 -16.72 1.80 -1.48
CA GLU A 179 -17.24 0.58 -2.10
C GLU A 179 -16.22 -0.56 -2.07
N ASN A 180 -15.00 -0.30 -2.55
CA ASN A 180 -13.97 -1.33 -2.64
C ASN A 180 -13.51 -1.81 -1.26
N THR A 181 -13.46 -0.90 -0.27
CA THR A 181 -13.16 -1.24 1.12
C THR A 181 -14.24 -2.13 1.71
N GLU A 182 -15.53 -1.81 1.51
CA GLU A 182 -16.64 -2.62 2.01
C GLU A 182 -16.62 -4.04 1.46
N ILE A 183 -16.36 -4.20 0.16
CA ILE A 183 -16.24 -5.51 -0.49
C ILE A 183 -15.09 -6.33 0.14
N LEU A 184 -13.91 -5.73 0.27
CA LEU A 184 -12.75 -6.39 0.88
C LEU A 184 -12.99 -6.75 2.35
N LYS A 185 -13.59 -5.85 3.14
CA LYS A 185 -13.94 -6.09 4.54
C LYS A 185 -14.94 -7.25 4.68
N LYS A 186 -15.96 -7.29 3.82
CA LYS A 186 -16.93 -8.38 3.80
C LYS A 186 -16.25 -9.73 3.53
N TYR A 187 -15.39 -9.78 2.51
CA TYR A 187 -14.65 -10.99 2.18
C TYR A 187 -13.75 -11.45 3.34
N ILE A 188 -12.97 -10.55 3.94
CA ILE A 188 -12.09 -10.87 5.07
C ILE A 188 -12.88 -11.37 6.28
N LYS A 189 -14.07 -10.82 6.53
CA LYS A 189 -14.95 -11.30 7.60
C LYS A 189 -15.44 -12.74 7.36
N GLU A 190 -15.67 -13.12 6.11
CA GLU A 190 -16.17 -14.44 5.72
C GLU A 190 -15.05 -15.50 5.60
N HIS A 191 -13.84 -15.09 5.20
CA HIS A 191 -12.76 -16.00 4.82
C HIS A 191 -11.48 -15.87 5.64
N GLU A 192 -11.43 -14.92 6.58
CA GLU A 192 -10.24 -14.48 7.33
C GLU A 192 -9.13 -13.92 6.45
N ILE A 193 -8.21 -13.14 7.03
CA ILE A 193 -7.08 -12.55 6.29
C ILE A 193 -6.13 -13.61 5.70
N TYR A 194 -6.11 -14.83 6.26
CA TYR A 194 -5.20 -15.91 5.85
C TYR A 194 -5.56 -16.55 4.51
N SER A 195 -6.72 -16.20 3.96
CA SER A 195 -7.18 -16.63 2.63
C SER A 195 -6.51 -15.87 1.48
N LEU A 196 -5.72 -14.82 1.78
CA LEU A 196 -5.08 -13.96 0.78
C LEU A 196 -3.55 -13.97 0.92
N PHE A 197 -2.86 -13.48 -0.12
CA PHE A 197 -1.45 -13.12 -0.01
C PHE A 197 -1.23 -12.15 1.19
N PRO A 198 -0.20 -12.34 2.04
CA PRO A 198 0.98 -13.19 1.83
C PRO A 198 0.92 -14.59 2.49
N PHE A 199 -0.23 -14.99 3.01
CA PHE A 199 -0.42 -16.26 3.73
C PHE A 199 -0.74 -17.42 2.79
N LYS A 200 -1.27 -17.09 1.61
CA LYS A 200 -1.63 -18.01 0.55
C LYS A 200 -0.90 -17.64 -0.74
N GLY A 201 -0.85 -18.57 -1.70
CA GLY A 201 -0.46 -18.27 -3.07
C GLY A 201 -0.20 -19.51 -3.88
#